data_AF-A0A934M066-F1
#
_entry.id   AF-A0A934M066-F1
#
_cell.length_a   1.000
_cell.length_b   1.000
_cell.length_c   1.000
_cell.angle_alpha   90.00
_cell.angle_beta   90.00
_cell.angle_gamma   90.00
#
_symmetry.space_group_name_H-M   'P 1'
#
loop_
_entity.id
_entity.type
_entity.pdbx_description
1 polymer ?
#
loop_
_entity_poly.entity_id
_entity_poly.type
_entity_poly.pdbx_seq_one_letter_code
_entity_poly.pdbx_strand_id
1 'polypeptide(L)'
;MKNLASNSVDHETASRRWFAALLWRAFPSSSEHEISHKAARVLDVSPRQVQNWLRCNNDASLRYVTAVALIAGVEFGLSSFGGRP
;
A
#
# COMPACT_ATOMS: atom_id res chain seq x y z
N MET A 1 1.45 -32.11 -2.65
CA MET A 1 0.57 -30.99 -3.04
C MET A 1 1.14 -29.71 -2.45
N LYS A 2 1.64 -28.79 -3.27
CA LYS A 2 2.19 -27.51 -2.80
C LYS A 2 1.01 -26.62 -2.39
N ASN A 3 1.00 -26.14 -1.15
CA ASN A 3 -0.05 -25.27 -0.59
C ASN A 3 -0.02 -23.89 -1.27
N LEU A 4 -0.56 -23.79 -2.49
CA LEU A 4 -0.68 -22.53 -3.23
C LEU A 4 -1.60 -21.53 -2.51
N ALA A 5 -2.58 -22.03 -1.75
CA ALA A 5 -3.53 -21.20 -1.00
C ALA A 5 -2.88 -20.42 0.16
N SER A 6 -1.90 -21.00 0.85
CA SER A 6 -1.20 -20.31 1.94
C SER A 6 -0.28 -19.20 1.44
N ASN A 7 0.29 -19.36 0.24
CA ASN A 7 1.19 -18.37 -0.34
C ASN A 7 0.43 -17.10 -0.78
N SER A 8 -0.75 -17.24 -1.39
CA SER A 8 -1.54 -16.09 -1.85
C SER A 8 -2.00 -15.20 -0.71
N VAL A 9 -2.53 -15.78 0.38
CA VAL A 9 -2.99 -15.03 1.56
C VAL A 9 -1.84 -14.27 2.25
N ASP A 10 -0.65 -14.90 2.30
CA ASP A 10 0.56 -14.27 2.83
C ASP A 10 1.03 -13.11 1.92
N HIS A 11 0.98 -13.30 0.60
CA HIS A 11 1.36 -12.28 -0.39
C HIS A 11 0.41 -11.08 -0.39
N GLU A 12 -0.90 -11.29 -0.26
CA GLU A 12 -1.90 -10.22 -0.12
C GLU A 12 -1.68 -9.42 1.18
N THR A 13 -1.32 -10.10 2.27
CA THR A 13 -1.02 -9.43 3.53
C THR A 13 0.28 -8.64 3.46
N ALA A 14 1.31 -9.18 2.79
CA ALA A 14 2.60 -8.53 2.60
C ALA A 14 2.48 -7.28 1.70
N SER A 15 1.73 -7.36 0.60
CA SER A 15 1.52 -6.24 -0.32
C SER A 15 0.77 -5.08 0.34
N ARG A 16 -0.27 -5.37 1.13
CA ARG A 16 -1.03 -4.36 1.88
C ARG A 16 -0.17 -3.66 2.94
N ARG A 17 0.63 -4.42 3.70
CA ARG A 17 1.57 -3.85 4.69
C ARG A 17 2.62 -2.97 4.03
N TRP A 18 3.17 -3.41 2.91
CA TRP A 18 4.13 -2.62 2.13
C TRP A 18 3.50 -1.32 1.62
N PHE A 19 2.28 -1.38 1.09
CA PHE A 19 1.57 -0.19 0.62
C PHE A 19 1.25 0.78 1.78
N ALA A 20 0.84 0.27 2.94
CA ALA A 20 0.65 1.10 4.13
C ALA A 20 1.94 1.82 4.53
N ALA A 21 3.08 1.12 4.55
CA ALA A 21 4.39 1.74 4.81
C ALA A 21 4.75 2.81 3.77
N LEU A 22 4.36 2.61 2.51
CA LEU A 22 4.54 3.57 1.43
C LEU A 22 3.69 4.83 1.62
N LEU A 23 2.44 4.69 2.08
CA LEU A 23 1.60 5.83 2.45
C LEU A 23 2.22 6.66 3.58
N TRP A 24 2.75 6.00 4.63
CA TRP A 24 3.46 6.69 5.71
C TRP A 24 4.70 7.44 5.22
N ARG A 25 5.39 6.89 4.21
CA ARG A 25 6.58 7.54 3.62
C ARG A 25 6.23 8.70 2.69
N ALA A 26 5.17 8.55 1.89
CA ALA A 26 4.67 9.57 0.97
C ALA A 26 4.08 10.78 1.71
N PHE A 27 3.45 10.55 2.86
CA PHE A 27 2.74 11.57 3.62
C PHE A 27 3.20 11.56 5.09
N PRO A 28 4.34 12.19 5.41
CA PRO A 28 4.82 12.23 6.79
C PRO A 28 3.82 12.96 7.69
N SER A 29 3.34 12.27 8.72
CA SER A 29 2.50 12.80 9.80
C SER A 29 2.64 11.90 11.03
N SER A 30 2.19 12.37 12.20
CA SER A 30 2.24 11.59 13.44
C SER A 30 0.94 10.83 13.72
N SER A 31 -0.11 11.04 12.92
CA SER A 31 -1.44 10.43 13.11
C SER A 31 -1.98 9.82 11.82
N GLU A 32 -2.54 8.60 11.93
CA GLU A 32 -3.26 7.94 10.83
C GLU A 32 -4.36 8.83 10.25
N HIS A 33 -5.08 9.56 11.11
CA HIS A 33 -6.17 10.45 10.71
C HIS A 33 -5.67 11.57 9.78
N GLU A 34 -4.54 12.18 10.11
CA GLU A 34 -3.96 13.25 9.28
C GLU A 34 -3.48 12.74 7.93
N ILE A 35 -2.81 11.57 7.92
CA ILE A 35 -2.39 10.92 6.67
C ILE A 35 -3.59 10.61 5.81
N SER A 36 -4.65 10.09 6.42
CA SER A 36 -5.88 9.75 5.72
C SER A 36 -6.50 10.95 5.02
N HIS A 37 -6.52 12.12 5.68
CA HIS A 37 -7.01 13.36 5.09
C HIS A 37 -6.07 13.93 4.02
N LYS A 38 -4.75 13.90 4.24
CA LYS A 38 -3.76 14.40 3.27
C LYS A 38 -3.73 13.55 2.00
N ALA A 39 -3.60 12.24 2.14
CA ALA A 39 -3.57 11.30 1.02
C ALA A 39 -4.91 11.26 0.28
N ALA A 40 -6.05 11.34 0.97
CA ALA A 40 -7.37 11.44 0.36
C ALA A 40 -7.46 12.61 -0.63
N ARG A 41 -6.95 13.78 -0.24
CA ARG A 41 -6.96 14.99 -1.06
C ARG A 41 -6.06 14.87 -2.30
N VAL A 42 -4.92 14.19 -2.18
CA VAL A 42 -3.96 14.04 -3.28
C VAL A 42 -4.37 12.92 -4.24
N LEU A 43 -4.94 11.83 -3.71
CA LEU A 43 -5.35 10.66 -4.49
C LEU A 43 -6.79 10.75 -5.00
N ASP A 44 -7.54 11.80 -4.63
CA ASP A 44 -8.96 12.00 -4.94
C ASP A 44 -9.82 10.80 -4.48
N VAL A 45 -9.62 10.37 -3.23
CA VAL A 45 -10.36 9.26 -2.61
C VAL A 45 -10.92 9.65 -1.25
N SER A 46 -11.85 8.87 -0.72
CA SER A 46 -12.35 9.08 0.64
C SER A 46 -11.27 8.83 1.71
N PRO A 47 -11.19 9.63 2.79
CA PRO A 47 -10.25 9.37 3.90
C PRO A 47 -10.47 8.01 4.56
N ARG A 48 -11.70 7.49 4.53
CA ARG A 48 -12.02 6.13 4.98
C ARG A 48 -11.34 5.05 4.13
N GLN A 49 -11.20 5.28 2.83
CA GLN A 49 -10.52 4.36 1.93
C GLN A 49 -9.02 4.28 2.25
N VAL A 50 -8.40 5.43 2.54
CA VAL A 50 -7.01 5.50 2.99
C VAL A 50 -6.83 4.80 4.35
N GLN A 51 -7.73 5.00 5.31
CA GLN A 51 -7.69 4.27 6.59
C GLN A 51 -7.78 2.76 6.38
N ASN A 52 -8.63 2.29 5.47
CA ASN A 52 -8.73 0.87 5.15
C ASN A 52 -7.41 0.32 4.56
N TRP A 53 -6.70 1.11 3.75
CA TRP A 53 -5.38 0.73 3.23
C TRP A 53 -4.32 0.70 4.34
N LEU A 54 -4.30 1.71 5.22
CA LEU A 54 -3.38 1.75 6.37
C LEU A 54 -3.58 0.56 7.32
N ARG A 55 -4.84 0.15 7.52
CA ARG A 55 -5.21 -1.01 8.33
C ARG A 55 -5.10 -2.35 7.60
N CYS A 56 -4.60 -2.37 6.37
CA CYS A 56 -4.50 -3.58 5.53
C CYS A 56 -5.84 -4.32 5.34
N ASN A 57 -6.97 -3.62 5.42
CA ASN A 57 -8.31 -4.19 5.27
C ASN A 57 -8.72 -4.30 3.80
N ASN A 58 -8.13 -3.50 2.93
CA ASN A 58 -8.47 -3.49 1.50
C ASN A 58 -7.21 -3.31 0.66
N ASP A 59 -7.23 -3.83 -0.56
CA ASP A 59 -6.17 -3.65 -1.54
C ASP A 59 -6.29 -2.29 -2.22
N ALA A 60 -5.15 -1.68 -2.50
CA ALA A 60 -5.10 -0.52 -3.37
C ALA A 60 -4.94 -0.98 -4.81
N SER A 61 -5.75 -0.42 -5.73
CA SER A 61 -5.53 -0.66 -7.15
C SER A 61 -4.15 -0.15 -7.58
N LEU A 62 -3.57 -0.79 -8.59
CA LEU A 62 -2.23 -0.46 -9.09
C LEU A 62 -2.05 1.04 -9.39
N ARG A 63 -3.09 1.71 -9.91
CA ARG A 63 -3.11 3.16 -10.12
C ARG A 63 -2.74 3.97 -8.87
N TYR A 64 -3.32 3.64 -7.72
CA TYR A 64 -3.04 4.33 -6.45
C TYR A 64 -1.67 3.94 -5.92
N VAL A 65 -1.27 2.68 -6.09
CA VAL A 65 0.08 2.21 -5.73
C VAL A 65 1.15 2.99 -6.48
N THR A 66 1.00 3.15 -7.79
CA THR A 66 1.92 3.94 -8.62
C THR A 66 1.91 5.42 -8.22
N ALA A 67 0.74 6.02 -8.00
CA ALA A 67 0.65 7.42 -7.58
C ALA A 67 1.37 7.68 -6.25
N VAL A 68 1.13 6.84 -5.23
CA VAL A 68 1.80 6.96 -3.92
C VAL A 68 3.30 6.70 -4.03
N ALA A 69 3.73 5.75 -4.86
CA ALA A 69 5.15 5.48 -5.11
C ALA A 69 5.87 6.69 -5.73
N LEU A 70 5.25 7.34 -6.72
CA LEU A 70 5.78 8.57 -7.33
C LEU A 70 5.89 9.70 -6.31
N ILE A 71 4.88 9.87 -5.44
CA ILE A 71 4.89 10.89 -4.38
C ILE A 71 5.98 10.61 -3.34
N ALA A 72 6.18 9.33 -2.98
CA ALA A 72 7.23 8.91 -2.06
C ALA A 72 8.65 9.01 -2.65
N GLY A 73 8.79 9.32 -3.94
CA GLY A 73 10.08 9.28 -4.64
C GLY A 73 10.69 7.87 -4.70
N VAL A 74 9.85 6.83 -4.60
CA VAL A 74 10.28 5.44 -4.70
C VAL A 74 10.39 5.10 -6.18
N GLU A 75 11.62 4.88 -6.66
CA GLU A 75 11.82 4.21 -7.93
C GLU A 75 11.21 2.80 -7.82
N PHE A 76 10.20 2.51 -8.66
CA PHE A 76 9.36 1.33 -8.54
C PHE A 76 10.13 0.05 -8.89
N GLY A 77 11.01 -0.39 -8.01
CA GLY A 77 11.63 -1.71 -8.06
C GLY A 77 10.60 -2.75 -7.64
N LEU A 78 9.87 -3.33 -8.60
CA LEU A 78 9.06 -4.54 -8.43
C LEU A 78 9.94 -5.78 -8.14
N SER A 79 10.99 -5.64 -7.34
CA SER A 79 12.05 -6.64 -7.19
C SER A 79 11.79 -7.62 -6.03
N SER A 80 10.65 -7.52 -5.34
CA SER A 80 10.30 -8.43 -4.23
C SER A 80 8.99 -9.22 -4.45
N PHE A 81 8.40 -9.18 -5.64
CA PHE A 81 7.29 -10.08 -6.03
C PHE A 81 7.77 -11.36 -6.73
N GLY A 82 9.05 -11.44 -7.08
CA GLY A 82 9.67 -12.63 -7.66
C GLY A 82 10.42 -13.41 -6.60
N GLY A 83 9.82 -14.49 -6.11
CA GLY A 83 10.59 -15.57 -5.51
C GLY A 83 11.75 -15.92 -6.45
N ARG A 84 12.96 -16.05 -5.89
CA ARG A 84 14.13 -16.53 -6.64
C ARG A 84 13.84 -17.95 -7.16
N PRO A 85 14.31 -18.30 -8.37
CA PRO A 85 14.14 -19.65 -8.94
C PRO A 85 14.81 -20.73 -8.09
#